data_AF-A0A5D8YNZ1-F1
#
_entry.id   AF-A0A5D8YNZ1-F1
#
_cell.length_a   1.000
_cell.length_b   1.000
_cell.length_c   1.000
_cell.angle_alpha   90.00
_cell.angle_beta   90.00
_cell.angle_gamma   90.00
#
_symmetry.space_group_name_H-M   'P 1'
#
loop_
_entity.id
_entity.type
_entity.pdbx_description
1 polymer ?
#
loop_
_entity_poly.entity_id
_entity_poly.type
_entity_poly.pdbx_seq_one_letter_code
_entity_poly.pdbx_strand_id
1 'polypeptide(L)'
;MHPQKVVRYIFWDDDEPNQVMMDVAPSMTAPPDSSKYVVLDERTGEILSRPVLNKGFMYIMLQLHTDMFAGIGGKLFLGLMGILFIIAIISGVMLYGPIMKKYDFGMIRSDKSRRLKWLDMHNLLGIVALAWTLVVGVTGVINTLHDVVLGLWQQGQLAEMVAPYKNAKPVTGKLSSLDEALKVSHNAAPEMKASLITFPGTIFSSKHHYAVFMKGQTPVTSRLLKPALVDAKTGVLTDLRTMPWYVNTLFLSQPLHFGDYGGMPLKIIWALFDIATIVILISGLYLWIARIKASKAQLARLEEKQTELA
;
A
#
# COMPACT_ATOMS: atom_id res chain seq x y z
N MET A 1 11.93 3.04 28.67
CA MET A 1 12.61 3.76 27.56
C MET A 1 13.73 2.88 27.02
N HIS A 2 14.07 2.99 25.73
CA HIS A 2 15.23 2.32 25.14
C HIS A 2 16.40 3.34 25.09
N PRO A 3 17.22 3.48 26.14
CA PRO A 3 18.13 4.61 26.32
C PRO A 3 19.23 4.74 25.26
N GLN A 4 19.50 3.67 24.50
CA GLN A 4 20.49 3.64 23.42
C GLN A 4 19.87 3.82 22.02
N LYS A 5 18.56 4.13 21.94
CA LYS A 5 17.84 4.31 20.68
C LYS A 5 17.46 5.76 20.45
N VAL A 6 17.40 6.15 19.20
CA VAL A 6 16.98 7.47 18.76
C VAL A 6 15.54 7.43 18.27
N VAL A 7 14.79 8.50 18.55
CA VAL A 7 13.46 8.73 17.97
C VAL A 7 13.65 9.21 16.53
N ARG A 8 12.99 8.53 15.58
CA ARG A 8 13.04 8.93 14.16
C ARG A 8 11.75 9.57 13.70
N TYR A 9 10.63 9.03 14.16
CA TYR A 9 9.30 9.39 13.69
C TYR A 9 8.33 9.48 14.85
N ILE A 10 7.43 10.44 14.77
CA ILE A 10 6.29 10.61 15.66
C ILE A 10 5.04 10.66 14.79
N PHE A 11 4.07 9.80 15.06
CA PHE A 11 2.84 9.63 14.29
C PHE A 11 1.63 9.94 15.16
N TRP A 12 0.61 10.57 14.56
CA TRP A 12 -0.71 10.71 15.15
C TRP A 12 -1.72 9.90 14.36
N ASP A 13 -2.55 9.15 15.08
CA ASP A 13 -3.68 8.41 14.53
C ASP A 13 -4.95 9.27 14.64
N ASP A 14 -5.78 9.25 13.59
CA ASP A 14 -7.05 9.97 13.60
C ASP A 14 -8.10 9.25 14.45
N ASP A 15 -8.00 7.92 14.58
CA ASP A 15 -8.93 7.11 15.36
C ASP A 15 -8.63 7.18 16.87
N GLU A 16 -7.39 7.55 17.24
CA GLU A 16 -6.91 7.59 18.63
C GLU A 16 -6.25 8.95 18.94
N PRO A 17 -7.03 10.05 19.01
CA PRO A 17 -6.51 11.42 18.99
C PRO A 17 -5.71 11.82 20.23
N ASN A 18 -5.75 11.04 21.31
CA ASN A 18 -4.97 11.28 22.52
C ASN A 18 -3.71 10.40 22.60
N GLN A 19 -3.43 9.64 21.54
CA GLN A 19 -2.29 8.74 21.48
C GLN A 19 -1.27 9.23 20.47
N VAL A 20 0.00 9.14 20.86
CA VAL A 20 1.12 9.40 19.96
C VAL A 20 1.97 8.15 19.85
N MET A 21 2.25 7.72 18.62
CA MET A 21 3.13 6.59 18.36
C MET A 21 4.51 7.11 17.97
N MET A 22 5.55 6.59 18.62
CA MET A 22 6.95 6.93 18.33
C MET A 22 7.66 5.71 17.77
N ASP A 23 8.39 5.91 16.68
CA ASP A 23 9.38 4.95 16.20
C ASP A 23 10.75 5.25 16.82
N VAL A 24 11.31 4.25 17.50
CA VAL A 24 12.67 4.28 18.05
C VAL A 24 13.55 3.19 17.45
N ALA A 25 14.72 3.58 16.96
CA ALA A 25 15.65 2.70 16.27
C ALA A 25 17.10 2.92 16.75
N PRO A 26 18.04 1.99 16.47
CA PRO A 26 19.44 2.16 16.86
C PRO A 26 20.15 3.39 16.26
N SER A 27 19.72 3.85 15.08
CA SER A 27 20.24 5.06 14.42
C SER A 27 19.17 5.69 13.52
N MET A 28 19.40 6.95 13.08
CA MET A 28 18.47 7.67 12.20
C MET A 28 18.27 6.99 10.84
N THR A 29 19.27 6.24 10.38
CA THR A 29 19.28 5.54 9.08
C THR A 29 19.09 4.03 9.21
N ALA A 30 18.69 3.53 10.38
CA ALA A 30 18.55 2.10 10.59
C ALA A 30 17.46 1.49 9.67
N PRO A 31 17.56 0.23 9.25
CA PRO A 31 16.52 -0.40 8.44
C PRO A 31 15.15 -0.39 9.15
N PRO A 32 14.03 -0.33 8.40
CA PRO A 32 12.68 -0.35 8.98
C PRO A 32 12.42 -1.55 9.91
N ASP A 33 13.01 -2.71 9.67
CA ASP A 33 12.79 -3.90 10.51
C ASP A 33 13.41 -3.80 11.92
N SER A 34 14.33 -2.85 12.12
CA SER A 34 14.95 -2.59 13.43
C SER A 34 14.11 -1.67 14.34
N SER A 35 13.05 -1.10 13.78
CA SER A 35 12.09 -0.20 14.44
C SER A 35 11.46 -0.85 15.66
N LYS A 36 11.29 -0.07 16.71
CA LYS A 36 10.41 -0.40 17.83
C LYS A 36 9.43 0.74 18.01
N TYR A 37 8.18 0.37 18.17
CA TYR A 37 7.11 1.32 18.36
C TYR A 37 6.77 1.44 19.84
N VAL A 38 6.56 2.67 20.29
CA VAL A 38 6.10 2.99 21.63
C VAL A 38 4.90 3.92 21.47
N VAL A 39 3.77 3.54 22.06
CA VAL A 39 2.56 4.38 22.07
C VAL A 39 2.45 5.02 23.44
N LEU A 40 2.25 6.33 23.45
CA LEU A 40 2.13 7.16 24.65
C LEU A 40 0.77 7.88 24.66
N ASP A 41 0.22 8.15 25.85
CA ASP A 41 -0.82 9.18 26.00
C ASP A 41 -0.14 10.55 25.85
N GLU A 42 -0.65 11.36 24.92
CA GLU A 42 -0.06 12.65 24.56
C GLU A 42 -0.12 13.66 25.71
N ARG A 43 -1.12 13.57 26.59
CA ARG A 43 -1.37 14.53 27.67
C ARG A 43 -0.57 14.21 28.92
N THR A 44 -0.38 12.92 29.21
CA THR A 44 0.30 12.46 30.44
C THR A 44 1.73 11.98 30.20
N GLY A 45 2.07 11.60 28.96
CA GLY A 45 3.33 10.95 28.62
C GLY A 45 3.42 9.49 29.10
N GLU A 46 2.32 8.91 29.57
CA GLU A 46 2.27 7.52 30.03
C GLU A 46 2.41 6.55 28.85
N ILE A 47 3.18 5.46 29.04
CA ILE A 47 3.33 4.42 28.01
C ILE A 47 2.08 3.53 27.99
N LEU A 48 1.26 3.66 26.96
CA LEU A 48 0.06 2.85 26.76
C LEU A 48 0.40 1.45 26.23
N SER A 49 1.26 1.36 25.21
CA SER A 49 1.61 0.08 24.60
C SER A 49 2.95 0.08 23.87
N ARG A 50 3.46 -1.12 23.55
CA ARG A 50 4.70 -1.33 22.77
C ARG A 50 4.47 -2.38 21.69
N PRO A 51 3.78 -2.03 20.60
CA PRO A 51 3.40 -3.00 19.58
C PRO A 51 4.65 -3.57 18.88
N VAL A 52 4.63 -4.87 18.63
CA VAL A 52 5.67 -5.58 17.88
C VAL A 52 5.11 -5.88 16.49
N LEU A 53 5.39 -4.98 15.54
CA LEU A 53 4.86 -5.08 14.17
C LEU A 53 5.69 -5.99 13.25
N ASN A 54 6.91 -6.36 13.66
CA ASN A 54 7.87 -7.10 12.83
C ASN A 54 7.93 -8.61 13.13
N LYS A 55 6.86 -9.18 13.72
CA LYS A 55 6.79 -10.60 14.10
C LYS A 55 5.36 -11.14 13.95
N GLY A 56 5.25 -12.47 13.96
CA GLY A 56 3.98 -13.19 13.95
C GLY A 56 3.44 -13.49 12.56
N PHE A 57 2.30 -14.18 12.51
CA PHE A 57 1.69 -14.64 11.26
C PHE A 57 1.34 -13.47 10.31
N MET A 58 0.74 -12.40 10.83
CA MET A 58 0.38 -11.23 10.03
C MET A 58 1.58 -10.55 9.38
N TYR A 59 2.71 -10.49 10.09
CA TYR A 59 3.96 -9.97 9.52
C TYR A 59 4.45 -10.84 8.35
N ILE A 60 4.43 -12.16 8.49
CA ILE A 60 4.84 -13.08 7.43
C ILE A 60 3.94 -12.93 6.20
N MET A 61 2.62 -12.89 6.40
CA MET A 61 1.66 -12.68 5.32
C MET A 61 1.84 -11.32 4.64
N LEU A 62 2.06 -10.26 5.41
CA LEU A 62 2.32 -8.93 4.89
C LEU A 62 3.58 -8.93 4.02
N GLN A 63 4.70 -9.45 4.52
CA GLN A 63 5.95 -9.47 3.74
C GLN A 63 5.82 -10.33 2.47
N LEU A 64 5.17 -11.49 2.54
CA LEU A 64 4.88 -12.28 1.34
C LEU A 64 4.04 -11.50 0.31
N HIS A 65 3.09 -10.68 0.78
CA HIS A 65 2.21 -9.90 -0.06
C HIS A 65 2.86 -8.62 -0.61
N THR A 66 3.78 -7.99 0.12
CA THR A 66 4.36 -6.70 -0.26
C THR A 66 5.65 -6.84 -1.04
N ASP A 67 6.54 -7.75 -0.65
CA ASP A 67 7.88 -7.85 -1.23
C ASP A 67 8.46 -9.27 -1.33
N MET A 68 7.69 -10.29 -0.93
CA MET A 68 8.11 -11.71 -0.96
C MET A 68 9.40 -11.99 -0.18
N PHE A 69 9.74 -11.18 0.81
CA PHE A 69 11.05 -11.18 1.50
C PHE A 69 12.25 -10.94 0.55
N ALA A 70 12.00 -10.37 -0.63
CA ALA A 70 12.99 -10.08 -1.66
C ALA A 70 13.19 -8.56 -1.88
N GLY A 71 12.67 -7.74 -0.95
CA GLY A 71 12.80 -6.28 -0.98
C GLY A 71 12.30 -5.68 -2.30
N ILE A 72 13.07 -4.74 -2.87
CA ILE A 72 12.67 -4.05 -4.11
C ILE A 72 12.45 -5.02 -5.28
N GLY A 73 13.22 -6.12 -5.36
CA GLY A 73 13.08 -7.10 -6.42
C GLY A 73 11.72 -7.81 -6.38
N GLY A 74 11.26 -8.18 -5.18
CA GLY A 74 9.94 -8.79 -5.01
C GLY A 74 8.80 -7.80 -5.21
N LYS A 75 8.96 -6.53 -4.77
CA LYS A 75 7.99 -5.47 -5.08
C LYS A 75 7.79 -5.31 -6.59
N LEU A 76 8.89 -5.18 -7.36
CA LEU A 76 8.82 -5.02 -8.82
C LEU A 76 8.25 -6.26 -9.52
N PHE A 77 8.60 -7.45 -9.05
CA PHE A 77 8.02 -8.70 -9.55
C PHE A 77 6.50 -8.75 -9.31
N LEU A 78 6.03 -8.41 -8.10
CA LEU A 78 4.61 -8.31 -7.80
C LEU A 78 3.91 -7.23 -8.62
N GLY A 79 4.58 -6.11 -8.89
CA GLY A 79 4.10 -5.07 -9.80
C GLY A 79 3.86 -5.61 -11.22
N LEU A 80 4.83 -6.36 -11.76
CA LEU A 80 4.67 -7.04 -13.06
C LEU A 80 3.50 -8.04 -13.02
N MET A 81 3.40 -8.85 -11.97
CA MET A 81 2.29 -9.80 -11.81
C MET A 81 0.93 -9.09 -11.70
N GLY A 82 0.88 -7.93 -11.04
CA GLY A 82 -0.30 -7.08 -10.98
C GLY A 82 -0.70 -6.52 -12.34
N ILE A 83 0.27 -6.14 -13.19
CA ILE A 83 0.00 -5.73 -14.58
C ILE A 83 -0.59 -6.89 -15.38
N LEU A 84 -0.01 -8.08 -15.27
CA LEU A 84 -0.54 -9.28 -15.93
C LEU A 84 -1.96 -9.63 -15.43
N PHE A 85 -2.22 -9.44 -14.13
CA PHE A 85 -3.54 -9.63 -13.54
C PHE A 85 -4.56 -8.64 -14.13
N ILE A 86 -4.22 -7.36 -14.28
CA ILE A 86 -5.07 -6.36 -14.93
C ILE A 86 -5.34 -6.74 -16.40
N ILE A 87 -4.31 -7.16 -17.14
CA ILE A 87 -4.48 -7.65 -18.53
C ILE A 87 -5.42 -8.85 -18.56
N ALA A 88 -5.27 -9.79 -17.62
CA ALA A 88 -6.15 -10.95 -17.51
C ALA A 88 -7.62 -10.53 -17.25
N ILE A 89 -7.86 -9.57 -16.36
CA ILE A 89 -9.19 -9.01 -16.12
C ILE A 89 -9.78 -8.42 -17.40
N ILE A 90 -9.03 -7.54 -18.09
CA ILE A 90 -9.48 -6.89 -19.33
C ILE A 90 -9.81 -7.95 -20.38
N SER A 91 -8.96 -8.98 -20.53
CA SER A 91 -9.20 -10.09 -21.44
C SER A 91 -10.47 -10.87 -21.08
N GLY A 92 -10.73 -11.08 -19.79
CA GLY A 92 -11.93 -11.76 -19.28
C GLY A 92 -13.20 -11.00 -19.63
N VAL A 93 -13.21 -9.67 -19.50
CA VAL A 93 -14.34 -8.80 -19.88
C VAL A 93 -14.63 -8.90 -21.37
N MET A 94 -13.60 -8.87 -22.21
CA MET A 94 -13.76 -9.01 -23.67
C MET A 94 -14.39 -10.36 -24.06
N LEU A 95 -14.07 -11.42 -23.33
CA LEU A 95 -14.64 -12.77 -23.55
C LEU A 95 -16.04 -12.94 -22.94
N TYR A 96 -16.34 -12.25 -21.84
CA TYR A 96 -17.59 -12.38 -21.10
C TYR A 96 -18.81 -11.99 -21.94
N GLY A 97 -18.75 -10.84 -22.64
CA GLY A 97 -19.87 -10.29 -23.41
C GLY A 97 -20.44 -11.26 -24.45
N PRO A 98 -19.63 -11.79 -25.39
CA PRO A 98 -20.11 -12.75 -26.39
C PRO A 98 -20.69 -14.04 -25.80
N ILE A 99 -20.14 -14.52 -24.67
CA ILE A 99 -20.59 -15.76 -24.02
C ILE A 99 -21.94 -15.55 -23.35
N MET A 100 -22.11 -14.45 -22.61
CA MET A 100 -23.32 -14.19 -21.83
C MET A 100 -24.48 -13.62 -22.64
N LYS A 101 -24.28 -13.20 -23.89
CA LYS A 101 -25.39 -12.86 -24.80
C LYS A 101 -26.42 -14.00 -24.96
N LYS A 102 -26.04 -15.24 -24.66
CA LYS A 102 -26.88 -16.43 -24.84
C LYS A 102 -27.51 -16.95 -23.54
N TYR A 103 -27.25 -16.30 -22.40
CA TYR A 103 -27.62 -16.80 -21.08
C TYR A 103 -28.06 -15.67 -20.15
N ASP A 104 -29.03 -15.93 -19.28
CA ASP A 104 -29.44 -14.98 -18.26
C ASP A 104 -28.31 -14.73 -17.24
N PHE A 105 -28.24 -13.50 -16.72
CA PHE A 105 -27.29 -13.15 -15.69
C PHE A 105 -27.50 -14.03 -14.43
N GLY A 106 -26.43 -14.62 -13.91
CA GLY A 106 -26.50 -15.46 -12.70
C GLY A 106 -26.92 -16.92 -12.94
N MET A 107 -27.14 -17.35 -14.18
CA MET A 107 -27.45 -18.75 -14.47
C MET A 107 -26.23 -19.65 -14.19
N ILE A 108 -26.38 -20.58 -13.23
CA ILE A 108 -25.37 -21.61 -12.92
C ILE A 108 -25.93 -22.97 -13.32
N ARG A 109 -25.31 -23.62 -14.31
CA ARG A 109 -25.75 -24.94 -14.79
C ARG A 109 -25.17 -26.05 -13.92
N SER A 110 -25.87 -26.34 -12.83
CA SER A 110 -25.49 -27.40 -11.87
C SER A 110 -25.91 -28.81 -12.28
N ASP A 111 -26.82 -28.95 -13.24
CA ASP A 111 -27.34 -30.23 -13.76
C ASP A 111 -26.42 -30.90 -14.79
N LYS A 112 -25.38 -30.20 -15.23
CA LYS A 112 -24.41 -30.67 -16.25
C LYS A 112 -23.09 -31.11 -15.60
N SER A 113 -22.02 -31.11 -16.40
CA SER A 113 -20.68 -31.48 -15.94
C SER A 113 -20.15 -30.51 -14.86
N ARG A 114 -19.37 -31.06 -13.90
CA ARG A 114 -18.68 -30.27 -12.87
C ARG A 114 -17.82 -29.14 -13.44
N ARG A 115 -17.23 -29.34 -14.63
CA ARG A 115 -16.47 -28.32 -15.35
C ARG A 115 -17.34 -27.12 -15.75
N LEU A 116 -18.55 -27.37 -16.25
CA LEU A 116 -19.46 -26.31 -16.67
C LEU A 116 -19.94 -25.49 -15.47
N LYS A 117 -20.28 -26.16 -14.36
CA LYS A 117 -20.64 -25.48 -13.11
C LYS A 117 -19.53 -24.54 -12.62
N TRP A 118 -18.28 -24.99 -12.63
CA TRP A 118 -17.14 -24.16 -12.24
C TRP A 118 -16.87 -23.01 -13.22
N LEU A 119 -17.10 -23.21 -14.51
CA LEU A 119 -17.01 -22.14 -15.51
C LEU A 119 -18.05 -21.06 -15.26
N ASP A 120 -19.31 -21.46 -15.05
CA ASP A 120 -20.40 -20.52 -14.77
C ASP A 120 -20.15 -19.76 -13.45
N MET A 121 -19.66 -20.46 -12.41
CA MET A 121 -19.28 -19.84 -11.14
C MET A 121 -18.10 -18.86 -11.29
N HIS A 122 -17.08 -19.22 -12.05
CA HIS A 122 -15.92 -18.35 -12.32
C HIS A 122 -16.36 -17.08 -13.05
N ASN A 123 -17.23 -17.21 -14.06
CA ASN A 123 -17.76 -16.07 -14.81
C ASN A 123 -18.63 -15.16 -13.92
N LEU A 124 -19.51 -15.75 -13.10
CA LEU A 124 -20.40 -15.00 -12.20
C LEU A 124 -19.62 -14.24 -11.13
N LEU A 125 -18.72 -14.92 -10.41
CA LEU A 125 -17.92 -14.26 -9.39
C LEU A 125 -16.98 -13.22 -10.02
N GLY A 126 -16.40 -13.54 -11.18
CA GLY A 126 -15.53 -12.63 -11.92
C GLY A 126 -16.22 -11.33 -12.32
N ILE A 127 -17.45 -11.39 -12.86
CA ILE A 127 -18.17 -10.17 -13.24
C ILE A 127 -18.66 -9.38 -12.02
N VAL A 128 -19.09 -10.05 -10.95
CA VAL A 128 -19.53 -9.41 -9.69
C VAL A 128 -18.38 -8.69 -9.01
N ALA A 129 -17.19 -9.30 -8.99
CA ALA A 129 -15.99 -8.73 -8.38
C ALA A 129 -15.18 -7.85 -9.36
N LEU A 130 -15.64 -7.64 -10.60
CA LEU A 130 -14.84 -7.02 -11.67
C LEU A 130 -14.32 -5.63 -11.29
N ALA A 131 -15.23 -4.74 -10.89
CA ALA A 131 -14.87 -3.36 -10.56
C ALA A 131 -13.89 -3.31 -9.38
N TRP A 132 -14.18 -4.11 -8.35
CA TRP A 132 -13.35 -4.20 -7.15
C TRP A 132 -11.96 -4.77 -7.45
N THR A 133 -11.87 -5.89 -8.17
CA THR A 133 -10.59 -6.52 -8.54
C THR A 133 -9.74 -5.64 -9.44
N LEU A 134 -10.38 -4.88 -10.34
CA LEU A 134 -9.67 -3.91 -11.18
C LEU A 134 -9.09 -2.77 -10.34
N VAL A 135 -9.88 -2.19 -9.43
CA VAL A 135 -9.41 -1.10 -8.54
C VAL A 135 -8.27 -1.60 -7.67
N VAL A 136 -8.45 -2.71 -6.95
CA VAL A 136 -7.42 -3.28 -6.06
C VAL A 136 -6.18 -3.71 -6.86
N GLY A 137 -6.34 -4.26 -8.06
CA GLY A 137 -5.24 -4.62 -8.94
C GLY A 137 -4.41 -3.40 -9.39
N VAL A 138 -5.08 -2.35 -9.88
CA VAL A 138 -4.41 -1.10 -10.30
C VAL A 138 -3.71 -0.43 -9.13
N THR A 139 -4.38 -0.30 -7.99
CA THR A 139 -3.78 0.33 -6.80
C THR A 139 -2.67 -0.53 -6.19
N GLY A 140 -2.74 -1.87 -6.32
CA GLY A 140 -1.66 -2.77 -5.95
C GLY A 140 -0.40 -2.53 -6.78
N VAL A 141 -0.53 -2.39 -8.10
CA VAL A 141 0.59 -2.03 -8.97
C VAL A 141 1.18 -0.67 -8.57
N ILE A 142 0.34 0.34 -8.30
CA ILE A 142 0.82 1.65 -7.83
C ILE A 142 1.60 1.52 -6.51
N ASN A 143 1.09 0.74 -5.56
CA ASN A 143 1.75 0.53 -4.26
C ASN A 143 3.12 -0.17 -4.38
N THR A 144 3.30 -1.06 -5.37
CA THR A 144 4.61 -1.68 -5.61
C THR A 144 5.70 -0.67 -6.01
N LEU A 145 5.31 0.50 -6.50
CA LEU A 145 6.21 1.59 -6.89
C LEU A 145 6.53 2.55 -5.73
N HIS A 146 6.13 2.25 -4.49
CA HIS A 146 6.34 3.12 -3.33
C HIS A 146 7.80 3.60 -3.21
N ASP A 147 8.77 2.69 -3.25
CA ASP A 147 10.20 3.03 -3.08
C ASP A 147 10.72 3.89 -4.24
N VAL A 148 10.22 3.65 -5.46
CA VAL A 148 10.55 4.44 -6.66
C VAL A 148 10.00 5.86 -6.53
N VAL A 149 8.73 5.99 -6.14
CA VAL A 149 8.07 7.27 -5.88
C VAL A 149 8.78 8.04 -4.79
N LEU A 150 9.17 7.37 -3.70
CA LEU A 150 9.96 7.96 -2.62
C LEU A 150 11.31 8.48 -3.14
N GLY A 151 12.04 7.67 -3.91
CA GLY A 151 13.31 8.06 -4.50
C GLY A 151 13.19 9.27 -5.44
N LEU A 152 12.15 9.31 -6.28
CA LEU A 152 11.87 10.45 -7.16
C LEU A 152 11.56 11.72 -6.36
N TRP A 153 10.78 11.60 -5.29
CA TRP A 153 10.48 12.73 -4.41
C TRP A 153 11.74 13.24 -3.67
N GLN A 154 12.57 12.32 -3.17
CA GLN A 154 13.82 12.63 -2.49
C GLN A 154 14.81 13.39 -3.40
N GLN A 155 14.98 12.91 -4.63
CA GLN A 155 15.92 13.48 -5.60
C GLN A 155 15.40 14.75 -6.28
N GLY A 156 14.08 14.94 -6.32
CA GLY A 156 13.43 16.13 -6.85
C GLY A 156 13.06 17.12 -5.75
N GLN A 157 11.78 17.12 -5.37
CA GLN A 157 11.21 18.15 -4.49
C GLN A 157 11.97 18.28 -3.16
N LEU A 158 12.27 17.19 -2.45
CA LEU A 158 12.98 17.29 -1.18
C LEU A 158 14.38 17.89 -1.37
N ALA A 159 15.11 17.46 -2.40
CA ALA A 159 16.44 18.00 -2.72
C ALA A 159 16.39 19.50 -3.01
N GLU A 160 15.36 20.00 -3.69
CA GLU A 160 15.14 21.43 -3.91
C GLU A 160 14.86 22.18 -2.61
N MET A 161 13.96 21.64 -1.77
CA MET A 161 13.59 22.27 -0.49
C MET A 161 14.80 22.40 0.45
N VAL A 162 15.74 21.45 0.39
CA VAL A 162 16.92 21.41 1.27
C VAL A 162 18.19 21.92 0.57
N ALA A 163 18.08 22.45 -0.65
CA ALA A 163 19.22 22.93 -1.43
C ALA A 163 20.13 23.92 -0.66
N PRO A 164 19.59 24.87 0.14
CA PRO A 164 20.42 25.77 0.95
C PRO A 164 21.29 25.04 1.99
N TYR A 165 20.92 23.82 2.37
CA TYR A 165 21.57 22.99 3.39
C TYR A 165 22.37 21.82 2.81
N LYS A 166 22.54 21.73 1.49
CA LYS A 166 23.19 20.60 0.80
C LYS A 166 24.57 20.26 1.37
N ASN A 167 25.36 21.29 1.70
CA ASN A 167 26.72 21.15 2.22
C ASN A 167 26.82 21.30 3.74
N ALA A 168 25.69 21.47 4.44
CA ALA A 168 25.68 21.64 5.88
C ALA A 168 25.99 20.31 6.59
N LYS A 169 26.81 20.39 7.64
CA LYS A 169 27.16 19.23 8.48
C LYS A 169 25.96 18.86 9.36
N PRO A 170 25.64 17.57 9.56
CA PRO A 170 24.49 17.15 10.36
C PRO A 170 24.30 17.96 11.64
N VAL A 171 23.05 18.30 11.95
CA VAL A 171 22.75 19.07 13.16
C VAL A 171 23.22 18.31 14.41
N THR A 172 23.88 19.03 15.32
CA THR A 172 24.40 18.49 16.58
C THR A 172 24.03 19.41 17.74
N GLY A 173 23.97 18.84 18.94
CA GLY A 173 23.68 19.57 20.17
C GLY A 173 22.20 19.59 20.50
N LYS A 174 21.78 20.57 21.30
CA LYS A 174 20.38 20.73 21.70
C LYS A 174 19.55 21.20 20.51
N LEU A 175 18.53 20.42 20.16
CA LEU A 175 17.56 20.78 19.12
C LEU A 175 16.51 21.75 19.66
N SER A 176 15.86 22.49 18.75
CA SER A 176 14.71 23.33 19.05
C SER A 176 13.51 22.49 19.49
N SER A 177 12.52 23.15 20.12
CA SER A 177 11.32 22.50 20.62
C SER A 177 10.48 21.93 19.48
N LEU A 178 10.00 20.69 19.65
CA LEU A 178 9.04 20.07 18.73
C LEU A 178 7.70 20.80 18.75
N ASP A 179 7.27 21.29 19.92
CA ASP A 179 6.02 22.04 20.05
C ASP A 179 6.09 23.35 19.26
N GLU A 180 7.25 24.01 19.24
CA GLU A 180 7.46 25.21 18.42
C GLU A 180 7.43 24.85 16.93
N ALA A 181 8.10 23.76 16.53
CA ALA A 181 8.06 23.29 15.14
C ALA A 181 6.63 22.96 14.67
N LEU A 182 5.83 22.33 15.52
CA LEU A 182 4.41 22.06 15.27
C LEU A 182 3.60 23.36 15.15
N LYS A 183 3.76 24.29 16.09
CA LYS A 183 3.06 25.59 16.07
C LYS A 183 3.38 26.38 14.80
N VAL A 184 4.66 26.47 14.43
CA VAL A 184 5.10 27.18 13.22
C VAL A 184 4.53 26.50 11.97
N SER A 185 4.53 25.17 11.90
CA SER A 185 3.96 24.43 10.77
C SER A 185 2.45 24.63 10.65
N HIS A 186 1.73 24.60 11.78
CA HIS A 186 0.29 24.87 11.83
C HIS A 186 -0.03 26.32 11.43
N ASN A 187 0.77 27.31 11.87
CA ASN A 187 0.57 28.70 11.47
C ASN A 187 0.76 28.92 9.96
N ALA A 188 1.64 28.13 9.32
CA ALA A 188 1.87 28.19 7.88
C ALA A 188 0.82 27.43 7.05
N ALA A 189 0.13 26.45 7.63
CA ALA A 189 -0.95 25.69 7.00
C ALA A 189 -2.10 25.47 7.99
N PRO A 190 -2.85 26.54 8.36
CA PRO A 190 -3.87 26.49 9.42
C PRO A 190 -5.06 25.60 9.09
N GLU A 191 -5.26 25.28 7.81
CA GLU A 191 -6.29 24.36 7.33
C GLU A 191 -5.90 22.88 7.43
N MET A 192 -4.68 22.58 7.89
CA MET A 192 -4.12 21.22 7.93
C MET A 192 -3.70 20.83 9.35
N LYS A 193 -3.63 19.53 9.62
CA LYS A 193 -3.13 18.98 10.89
C LYS A 193 -1.85 18.18 10.68
N ALA A 194 -0.96 18.17 11.67
CA ALA A 194 0.22 17.32 11.63
C ALA A 194 -0.18 15.84 11.67
N SER A 195 0.45 15.02 10.84
CA SER A 195 0.24 13.55 10.80
C SER A 195 1.49 12.77 11.17
N LEU A 196 2.66 13.32 10.83
CA LEU A 196 3.95 12.72 11.04
C LEU A 196 5.00 13.81 11.24
N ILE A 197 5.82 13.70 12.26
CA ILE A 197 7.09 14.42 12.37
C ILE A 197 8.22 13.45 12.13
N THR A 198 9.16 13.85 11.28
CA THR A 198 10.39 13.10 11.03
C THR A 198 11.60 13.91 11.51
N PHE A 199 12.51 13.24 12.21
CA PHE A 199 13.69 13.86 12.77
C PHE A 199 14.80 14.07 11.73
N PRO A 200 15.75 15.00 11.99
CA PRO A 200 16.91 15.20 11.14
C PRO A 200 17.70 13.90 10.91
N GLY A 201 18.09 13.67 9.66
CA GLY A 201 18.91 12.53 9.25
C GLY A 201 18.14 11.25 8.91
N THR A 202 16.80 11.30 8.95
CA THR A 202 15.93 10.22 8.43
C THR A 202 15.79 10.30 6.91
N ILE A 203 15.22 9.25 6.30
CA ILE A 203 15.00 9.21 4.84
C ILE A 203 13.91 10.20 4.36
N PHE A 204 13.09 10.72 5.25
CA PHE A 204 11.99 11.64 4.93
C PHE A 204 12.34 13.11 5.23
N SER A 205 13.57 13.39 5.66
CA SER A 205 14.04 14.74 5.96
C SER A 205 15.50 14.91 5.54
N SER A 206 16.00 16.14 5.67
CA SER A 206 17.43 16.44 5.59
C SER A 206 18.14 16.11 6.90
N LYS A 207 19.46 16.33 6.92
CA LYS A 207 20.30 16.25 8.13
C LYS A 207 20.13 17.41 9.11
N HIS A 208 19.23 18.37 8.83
CA HIS A 208 19.03 19.59 9.61
C HIS A 208 17.60 19.88 10.04
N HIS A 209 16.61 19.27 9.39
CA HIS A 209 15.22 19.69 9.56
C HIS A 209 14.40 18.65 10.32
N TYR A 210 13.48 19.13 11.14
CA TYR A 210 12.24 18.42 11.37
C TYR A 210 11.39 18.54 10.10
N ALA A 211 10.97 17.42 9.51
CA ALA A 211 9.95 17.47 8.46
C ALA A 211 8.59 17.11 9.09
N VAL A 212 7.71 18.09 9.19
CA VAL A 212 6.34 17.96 9.70
C VAL A 212 5.42 17.77 8.50
N PHE A 213 4.89 16.56 8.34
CA PHE A 213 3.95 16.24 7.27
C PHE A 213 2.54 16.62 7.72
N MET A 214 2.08 17.75 7.19
CA MET A 214 0.72 18.25 7.39
C MET A 214 -0.23 17.50 6.45
N LYS A 215 -1.40 17.08 6.93
CA LYS A 215 -2.48 16.45 6.13
C LYS A 215 -3.77 17.27 6.20
N GLY A 216 -4.59 17.16 5.16
CA GLY A 216 -5.89 17.83 5.12
C GLY A 216 -6.84 17.32 6.21
N GLN A 217 -7.80 18.16 6.60
CA GLN A 217 -8.75 17.86 7.67
C GLN A 217 -10.12 17.34 7.17
N THR A 218 -10.34 17.28 5.86
CA THR A 218 -11.59 16.77 5.29
C THR A 218 -11.43 15.34 4.76
N PRO A 219 -12.51 14.55 4.63
CA PRO A 219 -12.43 13.21 4.06
C PRO A 219 -11.74 13.13 2.69
N VAL A 220 -11.87 14.20 1.88
CA VAL A 220 -11.28 14.27 0.54
C VAL A 220 -9.79 14.65 0.57
N THR A 221 -9.35 15.39 1.59
CA THR A 221 -7.98 15.94 1.68
C THR A 221 -7.10 15.22 2.70
N SER A 222 -7.64 14.27 3.46
CA SER A 222 -6.96 13.54 4.54
C SER A 222 -5.75 12.73 4.08
N ARG A 223 -5.66 12.40 2.79
CA ARG A 223 -4.54 11.68 2.17
C ARG A 223 -3.56 12.59 1.42
N LEU A 224 -3.82 13.90 1.38
CA LEU A 224 -2.93 14.88 0.74
C LEU A 224 -1.98 15.47 1.78
N LEU A 225 -0.68 15.26 1.57
CA LEU A 225 0.36 15.73 2.47
C LEU A 225 1.01 17.02 1.97
N LYS A 226 1.44 17.87 2.91
CA LYS A 226 2.36 18.99 2.70
C LYS A 226 3.52 18.88 3.70
N PRO A 227 4.75 18.57 3.27
CA PRO A 227 5.90 18.60 4.16
C PRO A 227 6.27 20.05 4.49
N ALA A 228 6.28 20.38 5.78
CA ALA A 228 6.83 21.61 6.33
C ALA A 228 8.22 21.31 6.89
N LEU A 229 9.26 21.95 6.36
CA LEU A 229 10.64 21.77 6.83
C LEU A 229 10.98 22.86 7.84
N VAL A 230 11.15 22.47 9.10
CA VAL A 230 11.56 23.36 10.19
C VAL A 230 13.00 23.07 10.55
N ASP A 231 13.87 24.08 10.52
CA ASP A 231 15.27 23.92 10.93
C ASP A 231 15.30 23.49 12.41
N ALA A 232 15.88 22.32 12.68
CA ALA A 232 15.83 21.69 13.99
C ALA A 232 16.75 22.34 15.03
N LYS A 233 17.55 23.34 14.66
CA LYS A 233 18.39 24.08 15.58
C LYS A 233 17.75 25.39 16.00
N THR A 234 17.09 26.06 15.06
CA THR A 234 16.53 27.41 15.21
C THR A 234 15.01 27.41 15.43
N GLY A 235 14.31 26.35 15.04
CA GLY A 235 12.84 26.28 15.09
C GLY A 235 12.14 27.08 13.99
N VAL A 236 12.88 27.57 13.00
CA VAL A 236 12.33 28.40 11.92
C VAL A 236 11.86 27.54 10.74
N LEU A 237 10.67 27.85 10.20
CA LEU A 237 10.19 27.24 8.96
C LEU A 237 11.04 27.71 7.78
N THR A 238 11.53 26.76 7.01
CA THR A 238 12.42 27.01 5.86
C THR A 238 11.72 26.81 4.53
N ASP A 239 10.84 25.82 4.43
CA ASP A 239 10.05 25.55 3.21
C ASP A 239 8.77 24.78 3.57
N LEU A 240 7.73 24.94 2.76
CA LEU A 240 6.44 24.24 2.85
C LEU A 240 5.91 24.06 1.42
N ARG A 241 5.69 22.82 0.99
CA ARG A 241 5.22 22.55 -0.38
C ARG A 241 4.07 21.55 -0.43
N THR A 242 3.30 21.62 -1.51
CA THR A 242 2.35 20.56 -1.86
C THR A 242 3.08 19.37 -2.45
N MET A 243 2.65 18.17 -2.09
CA MET A 243 3.23 16.96 -2.67
C MET A 243 3.02 16.91 -4.19
N PRO A 244 4.01 16.44 -4.97
CA PRO A 244 3.87 16.23 -6.39
C PRO A 244 2.75 15.23 -6.72
N TRP A 245 2.18 15.35 -7.92
CA TRP A 245 1.04 14.52 -8.34
C TRP A 245 1.31 13.02 -8.18
N TYR A 246 2.52 12.54 -8.49
CA TYR A 246 2.87 11.12 -8.44
C TYR A 246 2.92 10.59 -6.99
N VAL A 247 3.28 11.44 -6.02
CA VAL A 247 3.21 11.12 -4.59
C VAL A 247 1.76 11.10 -4.12
N ASN A 248 0.96 12.07 -4.55
CA ASN A 248 -0.48 12.09 -4.23
C ASN A 248 -1.21 10.88 -4.82
N THR A 249 -0.89 10.46 -6.04
CA THR A 249 -1.45 9.24 -6.66
C THR A 249 -1.18 8.01 -5.79
N LEU A 250 0.04 7.86 -5.26
CA LEU A 250 0.37 6.77 -4.35
C LEU A 250 -0.51 6.83 -3.08
N PHE A 251 -0.57 7.97 -2.39
CA PHE A 251 -1.36 8.10 -1.16
C PHE A 251 -2.86 7.98 -1.36
N LEU A 252 -3.40 8.44 -2.50
CA LEU A 252 -4.81 8.29 -2.85
C LEU A 252 -5.16 6.85 -3.26
N SER A 253 -4.20 6.08 -3.75
CA SER A 253 -4.40 4.66 -4.10
C SER A 253 -4.49 3.74 -2.89
N GLN A 254 -3.80 4.09 -1.79
CA GLN A 254 -3.69 3.27 -0.59
C GLN A 254 -5.05 2.92 0.05
N PRO A 255 -5.96 3.89 0.31
CA PRO A 255 -7.26 3.56 0.90
C PRO A 255 -8.09 2.63 0.02
N LEU A 256 -8.04 2.83 -1.30
CA LEU A 256 -8.77 2.02 -2.28
C LEU A 256 -8.24 0.58 -2.34
N HIS A 257 -6.95 0.39 -2.07
CA HIS A 257 -6.35 -0.94 -1.95
C HIS A 257 -6.71 -1.61 -0.62
N PHE A 258 -6.54 -0.90 0.49
CA PHE A 258 -6.66 -1.47 1.85
C PHE A 258 -8.10 -1.57 2.36
N GLY A 259 -9.03 -0.76 1.83
CA GLY A 259 -10.41 -0.70 2.32
C GLY A 259 -10.53 -0.09 3.72
N ASP A 260 -9.64 0.84 4.08
CA ASP A 260 -9.50 1.40 5.45
C ASP A 260 -10.28 2.71 5.68
N TYR A 261 -11.22 3.08 4.79
CA TYR A 261 -11.92 4.37 4.82
C TYR A 261 -13.43 4.28 5.14
N GLY A 262 -13.98 3.07 5.26
CA GLY A 262 -15.42 2.84 5.50
C GLY A 262 -15.72 2.03 6.77
N GLY A 263 -14.75 1.95 7.69
CA GLY A 263 -14.91 1.24 8.96
C GLY A 263 -15.15 -0.26 8.81
N MET A 264 -15.81 -0.86 9.81
CA MET A 264 -16.03 -2.31 9.88
C MET A 264 -16.90 -2.88 8.73
N PRO A 265 -18.00 -2.23 8.30
CA PRO A 265 -18.80 -2.75 7.20
C PRO A 265 -18.00 -2.90 5.90
N LEU A 266 -17.14 -1.92 5.60
CA LEU A 266 -16.28 -1.97 4.41
C LEU A 266 -15.25 -3.11 4.51
N LYS A 267 -14.64 -3.30 5.68
CA LYS A 267 -13.72 -4.42 5.93
C LYS A 267 -14.38 -5.78 5.72
N ILE A 268 -15.64 -5.94 6.12
CA ILE A 268 -16.43 -7.17 5.87
C ILE A 268 -16.64 -7.37 4.37
N ILE A 269 -17.03 -6.31 3.65
CA ILE A 269 -17.20 -6.37 2.18
C ILE A 269 -15.89 -6.74 1.49
N TRP A 270 -14.77 -6.15 1.90
CA TRP A 270 -13.43 -6.48 1.39
C TRP A 270 -13.10 -7.95 1.62
N ALA A 271 -13.32 -8.46 2.85
CA ALA A 271 -13.07 -9.86 3.18
C ALA A 271 -13.93 -10.83 2.32
N LEU A 272 -15.18 -10.47 2.03
CA LEU A 272 -16.04 -11.27 1.14
C LEU A 272 -15.52 -11.28 -0.31
N PHE A 273 -15.06 -10.14 -0.82
CA PHE A 273 -14.44 -10.07 -2.15
C PHE A 273 -13.09 -10.79 -2.19
N ASP A 274 -12.29 -10.77 -1.12
CA ASP A 274 -11.07 -11.56 -0.99
C ASP A 274 -11.38 -13.07 -1.07
N ILE A 275 -12.40 -13.53 -0.35
CA ILE A 275 -12.83 -14.94 -0.43
C ILE A 275 -13.32 -15.26 -1.85
N ALA A 276 -14.11 -14.38 -2.46
CA ALA A 276 -14.59 -14.58 -3.84
C ALA A 276 -13.42 -14.66 -4.83
N THR A 277 -12.40 -13.82 -4.69
CA THR A 277 -11.22 -13.86 -5.56
C THR A 277 -10.37 -15.10 -5.36
N ILE A 278 -10.22 -15.60 -4.13
CA ILE A 278 -9.61 -16.91 -3.89
C ILE A 278 -10.36 -18.01 -4.66
N VAL A 279 -11.69 -18.00 -4.62
CA VAL A 279 -12.51 -18.97 -5.39
C VAL A 279 -12.35 -18.77 -6.90
N ILE A 280 -12.28 -17.53 -7.39
CA ILE A 280 -12.01 -17.21 -8.81
C ILE A 280 -10.65 -17.76 -9.23
N LEU A 281 -9.60 -17.58 -8.43
CA LEU A 281 -8.25 -18.08 -8.72
C LEU A 281 -8.22 -19.61 -8.77
N ILE A 282 -8.79 -20.28 -7.76
CA ILE A 282 -8.86 -21.74 -7.70
C ILE A 282 -9.67 -22.30 -8.88
N SER A 283 -10.82 -21.71 -9.18
CA SER A 283 -11.66 -22.14 -10.31
C SER A 283 -10.97 -21.91 -11.66
N GLY A 284 -10.27 -20.78 -11.83
CA GLY A 284 -9.48 -20.49 -13.02
C GLY A 284 -8.38 -21.53 -13.27
N LEU A 285 -7.62 -21.88 -12.22
CA LEU A 285 -6.60 -22.92 -12.28
C LEU A 285 -7.20 -24.29 -12.60
N TYR A 286 -8.30 -24.65 -11.94
CA TYR A 286 -9.03 -25.90 -12.20
C TYR A 286 -9.48 -25.99 -13.67
N LEU A 287 -10.09 -24.93 -14.21
CA LEU A 287 -10.57 -24.88 -15.59
C LEU A 287 -9.41 -24.95 -16.60
N TRP A 288 -8.28 -24.31 -16.29
CA TRP A 288 -7.07 -24.39 -17.11
C TRP A 288 -6.51 -25.81 -17.18
N ILE A 289 -6.35 -26.49 -16.04
CA ILE A 289 -5.90 -27.89 -15.99
C ILE A 289 -6.89 -28.81 -16.73
N ALA A 290 -8.19 -28.62 -16.52
CA ALA A 290 -9.23 -29.40 -17.20
C ALA A 290 -9.20 -29.19 -18.72
N ARG A 291 -8.94 -27.96 -19.19
CA ARG A 291 -8.77 -27.64 -20.61
C ARG A 291 -7.55 -28.36 -21.19
N ILE A 292 -6.41 -28.33 -20.51
CA ILE A 292 -5.18 -29.01 -20.97
C ILE A 292 -5.42 -30.51 -21.14
N LYS A 293 -6.05 -31.16 -20.15
CA LYS A 293 -6.37 -32.59 -20.23
C LYS A 293 -7.29 -32.90 -21.41
N ALA A 294 -8.33 -32.09 -21.62
CA ALA A 294 -9.25 -32.25 -22.74
C ALA A 294 -8.55 -32.07 -24.10
N SER A 295 -7.68 -31.06 -24.23
CA SER A 295 -6.91 -30.83 -25.46
C SER A 295 -5.95 -31.98 -25.77
N LYS A 296 -5.25 -32.53 -24.76
CA LYS A 296 -4.39 -33.70 -24.94
C LYS A 296 -5.17 -34.94 -25.37
N ALA A 297 -6.31 -35.21 -24.73
CA ALA A 297 -7.16 -36.34 -25.10
C ALA A 297 -7.73 -36.22 -26.52
N GLN A 298 -8.05 -35.00 -26.95
CA GLN A 298 -8.49 -34.74 -28.32
C GLN A 298 -7.37 -34.97 -29.34
N LEU A 299 -6.14 -34.53 -29.05
CA LEU A 299 -4.98 -34.78 -29.91
C LEU A 299 -4.71 -36.28 -30.07
N ALA A 300 -4.68 -37.04 -28.97
CA ALA A 300 -4.46 -38.48 -29.01
C ALA A 300 -5.50 -39.22 -29.88
N ARG A 301 -6.78 -38.82 -29.79
CA ARG A 301 -7.85 -39.38 -30.64
C ARG A 301 -7.69 -39.03 -32.12
N LEU A 302 -7.10 -37.88 -32.44
CA LEU A 302 -6.83 -37.49 -33.83
C LEU A 302 -5.64 -38.27 -34.40
N GLU A 303 -4.60 -38.49 -33.59
CA GLU A 303 -3.43 -39.31 -33.95
C GLU A 303 -3.81 -40.78 -34.16
N GLU A 304 -4.65 -41.34 -33.29
CA GLU A 304 -5.17 -42.71 -33.42
C GLU A 304 -5.97 -42.87 -34.73
N LYS A 305 -6.87 -41.93 -35.02
CA LYS A 305 -7.64 -41.92 -36.29
C LYS A 305 -6.76 -41.75 -37.53
N GLN A 306 -5.68 -40.97 -37.46
CA GLN A 306 -4.75 -40.85 -38.58
C GLN A 306 -3.97 -42.15 -38.80
N THR A 307 -3.63 -42.87 -37.74
CA THR A 307 -2.93 -44.16 -37.82
C THR A 307 -3.85 -45.26 -38.36
N GLU A 308 -5.15 -45.24 -38.04
CA GLU A 308 -6.15 -46.17 -38.60
C GLU A 308 -6.43 -45.95 -40.10
N LEU A 309 -6.14 -44.75 -40.63
CA LEU A 309 -6.40 -44.37 -42.03
C LEU A 309 -5.17 -44.53 -42.94
N ALA A 310 -4.00 -44.85 -42.39
CA ALA A 310 -2.73 -45.00 -43.10
C ALA A 310 -2.37 -46.49 -43.28
#